data_AF-A0A2N5GZR7-F1
#
_entry.id   AF-A0A2N5GZR7-F1
#
_cell.length_a   1.000
_cell.length_b   1.000
_cell.length_c   1.000
_cell.angle_alpha   90.00
_cell.angle_beta   90.00
_cell.angle_gamma   90.00
#
_symmetry.space_group_name_H-M   'P 1'
#
loop_
_entity.id
_entity.type
_entity.pdbx_description
1 polymer ?
#
loop_
_entity_poly.entity_id
_entity_poly.type
_entity_poly.pdbx_seq_one_letter_code
_entity_poly.pdbx_strand_id
1 'polypeptide(L)'
;MSGIIRVTPAELVSMSQRYNSESSQVGDQIVRLDNMISDLEGMWEGEASRAFSEQYTSLRPSFIQMQQLLQDISAQLNNTAKALEDADTQIANQIRG
;
A
#
# COMPACT_ATOMS: atom_id res chain seq x y z
N MET A 1 3.48 -28.19 -12.77
CA MET A 1 4.20 -27.10 -12.07
C MET A 1 3.48 -26.87 -10.76
N SER A 2 3.86 -27.58 -9.69
CA SER A 2 3.20 -27.44 -8.39
C SER A 2 3.80 -26.22 -7.66
N GLY A 3 3.39 -25.02 -8.07
CA GLY A 3 3.48 -23.86 -7.20
C GLY A 3 2.45 -24.03 -6.10
N ILE A 4 2.68 -24.98 -5.18
CA ILE A 4 1.87 -25.10 -3.96
C ILE A 4 2.09 -23.78 -3.23
N ILE A 5 1.11 -22.89 -3.32
CA ILE A 5 1.03 -21.72 -2.47
C ILE A 5 0.99 -22.28 -1.05
N ARG A 6 2.12 -22.24 -0.34
CA ARG A 6 2.23 -22.68 1.06
C ARG A 6 1.47 -21.76 2.03
N VAL A 7 0.83 -20.73 1.50
CA VAL A 7 0.16 -19.67 2.24
C VAL A 7 -1.35 -19.93 2.19
N THR A 8 -1.96 -20.00 3.35
CA THR A 8 -3.42 -20.16 3.49
C THR A 8 -4.16 -18.88 3.10
N PRO A 9 -5.44 -18.95 2.71
CA PRO A 9 -6.27 -17.75 2.49
C PRO A 9 -6.22 -16.77 3.67
N ALA A 10 -6.25 -17.28 4.90
CA ALA A 10 -6.17 -16.47 6.11
C ALA A 10 -4.83 -15.70 6.24
N GLU A 11 -3.71 -16.31 5.87
CA GLU A 11 -2.40 -15.64 5.87
C GLU A 11 -2.31 -14.56 4.79
N LEU A 12 -2.92 -14.78 3.62
CA LEU A 12 -3.01 -13.75 2.57
C LEU A 12 -3.84 -12.54 3.01
N VAL A 13 -4.97 -12.78 3.70
CA VAL A 13 -5.79 -11.71 4.28
C VAL A 13 -5.04 -10.98 5.40
N SER A 14 -4.30 -11.69 6.25
CA SER A 14 -3.46 -11.05 7.27
C SER A 14 -2.39 -10.16 6.64
N MET A 15 -1.76 -10.63 5.56
CA MET A 15 -0.77 -9.85 4.83
C MET A 15 -1.39 -8.64 4.11
N SER A 16 -2.56 -8.78 3.49
CA SER A 16 -3.26 -7.66 2.85
C SER A 16 -3.56 -6.53 3.83
N GLN A 17 -4.01 -6.87 5.04
CA GLN A 17 -4.26 -5.90 6.12
C GLN A 17 -3.00 -5.13 6.52
N ARG A 18 -1.84 -5.81 6.55
CA ARG A 18 -0.54 -5.16 6.82
C ARG A 18 -0.21 -4.17 5.71
N TYR A 19 -0.30 -4.56 4.44
CA TYR A 19 -0.07 -3.65 3.30
C TYR A 19 -1.02 -2.45 3.31
N ASN A 20 -2.27 -2.65 3.71
CA ASN A 20 -3.22 -1.55 3.85
C ASN A 20 -2.81 -0.57 4.97
N SER A 21 -2.41 -1.10 6.14
CA SER A 21 -1.89 -0.29 7.25
C SER A 21 -0.66 0.53 6.86
N GLU A 22 0.30 -0.09 6.16
CA GLU A 22 1.50 0.59 5.67
C GLU A 22 1.13 1.68 4.64
N SER A 23 0.15 1.44 3.77
CA SER A 23 -0.36 2.46 2.85
C SER A 23 -0.92 3.67 3.59
N SER A 24 -1.72 3.45 4.65
CA SER A 24 -2.22 4.55 5.48
C SER A 24 -1.09 5.33 6.15
N GLN A 25 -0.09 4.64 6.70
CA GLN A 25 1.08 5.28 7.31
C GLN A 25 1.88 6.13 6.32
N VAL A 26 2.04 5.65 5.07
CA VAL A 26 2.67 6.44 3.99
C VAL A 26 1.84 7.68 3.68
N GLY A 27 0.51 7.55 3.57
CA GLY A 27 -0.39 8.69 3.37
C GLY A 27 -0.25 9.74 4.49
N ASP A 28 -0.23 9.32 5.74
CA ASP A 28 -0.03 10.21 6.89
C ASP A 28 1.36 10.87 6.86
N GLN A 29 2.39 10.15 6.41
CA GLN A 29 3.73 10.69 6.26
C GLN A 29 3.79 11.78 5.17
N ILE A 30 3.09 11.60 4.05
CA ILE A 30 2.97 12.63 3.01
C ILE A 30 2.32 13.89 3.58
N VAL A 31 1.22 13.76 4.31
CA VAL A 31 0.55 14.92 4.95
C VAL A 31 1.47 15.63 5.94
N ARG A 32 2.22 14.88 6.75
CA ARG A 32 3.22 15.47 7.67
C ARG A 32 4.30 16.24 6.92
N LEU A 33 4.83 15.68 5.83
CA LEU A 33 5.86 16.34 5.02
C LEU A 33 5.32 17.58 4.30
N ASP A 34 4.08 17.53 3.79
CA ASP A 34 3.38 18.69 3.19
C ASP A 34 3.34 19.86 4.19
N ASN A 35 2.96 19.60 5.45
CA ASN A 35 2.93 20.62 6.51
C ASN A 35 4.33 21.15 6.84
N MET A 36 5.32 20.27 6.98
CA MET A 36 6.70 20.68 7.30
C MET A 36 7.31 21.59 6.22
N ILE A 37 7.02 21.32 4.94
CA ILE A 37 7.48 22.19 3.85
C ILE A 37 6.78 23.53 3.88
N SER A 38 5.46 23.56 4.14
CA SER A 38 4.73 24.82 4.28
C SER A 38 5.26 25.67 5.45
N ASP A 39 5.58 25.05 6.59
CA ASP A 39 6.18 25.73 7.74
C ASP A 39 7.59 26.25 7.40
N LEU A 40 8.40 25.45 6.68
CA LEU A 40 9.74 25.83 6.24
C LEU A 40 9.70 27.07 5.34
N GLU A 41 8.77 27.13 4.38
CA GLU A 41 8.58 28.29 3.50
C GLU A 41 8.18 29.56 4.27
N GLY A 42 7.39 29.43 5.33
CA GLY A 42 6.99 30.56 6.18
C GLY A 42 8.10 31.04 7.13
N MET A 43 8.95 30.12 7.62
CA MET A 43 10.04 30.44 8.55
C MET A 43 11.31 30.95 7.85
N TRP A 44 11.58 30.44 6.65
CA TRP A 44 12.79 30.72 5.90
C TRP A 44 12.45 31.37 4.56
N GLU A 45 12.44 32.70 4.54
CA GLU A 45 12.32 33.44 3.28
C GLU A 45 13.65 33.40 2.50
N GLY A 46 13.62 32.92 1.25
CA GLY A 46 14.77 32.97 0.34
C GLY A 46 14.78 31.88 -0.72
N GLU A 47 15.77 31.95 -1.62
CA GLU A 47 15.96 30.97 -2.71
C GLU A 47 16.25 29.54 -2.20
N ALA A 48 16.84 29.40 -1.01
CA ALA A 48 17.14 28.10 -0.43
C ALA A 48 15.88 27.31 -0.02
N SER A 49 14.89 27.95 0.60
CA SER A 49 13.63 27.29 0.98
C SER A 49 12.81 26.90 -0.24
N ARG A 50 12.79 27.75 -1.28
CA ARG A 50 12.19 27.44 -2.58
C ARG A 50 12.79 26.20 -3.21
N ALA A 51 14.12 26.07 -3.23
CA ALA A 51 14.78 24.89 -3.77
C ALA A 51 14.40 23.59 -3.02
N PHE A 52 14.26 23.64 -1.69
CA PHE A 52 13.77 22.50 -0.91
C PHE A 52 12.31 22.15 -1.23
N SER A 53 11.45 23.16 -1.32
CA SER A 53 10.04 22.98 -1.68
C SER A 53 9.85 22.39 -3.08
N GLU A 54 10.62 22.87 -4.07
CA GLU A 54 10.63 22.33 -5.42
C GLU A 54 11.09 20.87 -5.45
N GLN A 55 12.16 20.55 -4.72
CA GLN A 55 12.66 19.18 -4.62
C GLN A 55 11.59 18.26 -4.03
N TYR A 56 10.95 18.66 -2.93
CA TYR A 56 9.88 17.89 -2.31
C TYR A 56 8.69 17.71 -3.26
N THR A 57 8.23 18.80 -3.87
CA THR A 57 7.11 18.79 -4.82
C THR A 57 7.37 17.86 -6.00
N SER A 58 8.62 17.76 -6.47
CA SER A 58 9.02 16.84 -7.53
C SER A 58 8.97 15.35 -7.11
N LEU A 59 9.24 15.05 -5.85
CA LEU A 59 9.27 13.69 -5.30
C LEU A 59 7.92 13.23 -4.73
N ARG A 60 7.05 14.16 -4.33
CA ARG A 60 5.71 13.91 -3.80
C ARG A 60 4.89 12.89 -4.63
N PRO A 61 4.87 12.96 -5.99
CA PRO A 61 4.17 11.97 -6.80
C PRO A 61 4.68 10.53 -6.60
N SER A 62 5.98 10.34 -6.35
CA SER A 62 6.55 9.01 -6.10
C SER A 62 6.08 8.41 -4.78
N PHE A 63 5.90 9.23 -3.73
CA PHE A 63 5.32 8.77 -2.47
C PHE A 63 3.85 8.38 -2.63
N ILE A 64 3.09 9.14 -3.41
CA ILE A 64 1.69 8.81 -3.74
C ILE A 64 1.62 7.51 -4.54
N GLN A 65 2.50 7.32 -5.52
CA GLN A 65 2.58 6.07 -6.28
C GLN A 65 2.94 4.88 -5.38
N MET A 66 3.84 5.07 -4.40
CA MET A 66 4.15 4.05 -3.40
C MET A 66 2.92 3.72 -2.54
N GLN A 67 2.19 4.73 -2.06
CA GLN A 67 0.95 4.53 -1.32
C GLN A 67 -0.06 3.70 -2.12
N GLN A 68 -0.26 4.05 -3.39
CA GLN A 68 -1.15 3.34 -4.31
C GLN A 68 -0.70 1.90 -4.54
N LEU A 69 0.60 1.68 -4.76
CA LEU A 69 1.16 0.34 -4.93
C LEU A 69 0.87 -0.55 -3.72
N LEU A 70 0.99 -0.03 -2.50
CA LEU A 70 0.67 -0.78 -1.27
C LEU A 70 -0.83 -1.13 -1.20
N GLN A 71 -1.71 -0.21 -1.60
CA GLN A 71 -3.16 -0.48 -1.70
C GLN A 71 -3.46 -1.55 -2.76
N ASP A 72 -2.83 -1.47 -3.93
CA ASP A 72 -3.02 -2.42 -5.01
C ASP A 72 -2.56 -3.83 -4.61
N ILE A 73 -1.43 -3.94 -3.91
CA ILE A 73 -0.95 -5.21 -3.36
C ILE A 73 -1.95 -5.77 -2.34
N SER A 74 -2.47 -4.93 -1.43
CA SER A 74 -3.51 -5.35 -0.48
C SER A 74 -4.75 -5.90 -1.20
N ALA A 75 -5.25 -5.19 -2.21
CA ALA A 75 -6.40 -5.63 -3.00
C ALA A 75 -6.12 -6.95 -3.72
N GLN A 76 -4.95 -7.10 -4.34
CA GLN A 76 -4.55 -8.33 -5.02
C GLN A 76 -4.48 -9.52 -4.05
N LEU A 77 -3.88 -9.35 -2.86
CA LEU A 77 -3.80 -10.39 -1.84
C LEU A 77 -5.18 -10.84 -1.36
N ASN A 78 -6.11 -9.90 -1.13
CA ASN A 78 -7.49 -10.23 -0.78
C ASN A 78 -8.21 -11.00 -1.89
N ASN A 79 -8.03 -10.59 -3.15
CA ASN A 79 -8.63 -11.28 -4.29
C ASN A 79 -8.07 -12.71 -4.44
N THR A 80 -6.76 -12.89 -4.26
CA THR A 80 -6.14 -14.22 -4.29
C THR A 80 -6.62 -15.10 -3.13
N ALA A 81 -6.77 -14.55 -1.92
CA ALA A 81 -7.30 -15.29 -0.78
C ALA A 81 -8.71 -15.81 -1.06
N LYS A 82 -9.59 -14.95 -1.59
CA LYS A 82 -10.95 -15.32 -1.96
C LYS A 82 -10.99 -16.40 -3.06
N ALA A 83 -10.17 -16.26 -4.09
CA ALA A 83 -10.09 -17.25 -5.17
C ALA A 83 -9.64 -18.63 -4.67
N LEU A 84 -8.73 -18.69 -3.69
CA LEU A 84 -8.31 -19.94 -3.05
C LEU A 84 -9.44 -20.56 -2.21
N GLU A 85 -10.14 -19.75 -1.40
CA GLU A 85 -11.27 -20.21 -0.58
C GLU A 85 -12.44 -20.75 -1.44
N ASP A 86 -12.74 -20.06 -2.55
CA ASP A 86 -13.75 -20.49 -3.51
C ASP A 86 -13.36 -21.82 -4.17
N ALA A 87 -12.09 -21.98 -4.56
CA ALA A 87 -11.58 -23.22 -5.15
C ALA A 87 -11.65 -24.39 -4.16
N ASP A 88 -11.24 -24.19 -2.91
CA ASP A 88 -11.31 -25.21 -1.85
C ASP A 88 -12.76 -25.65 -1.59
N THR A 89 -13.70 -24.69 -1.55
CA THR A 89 -15.13 -24.96 -1.34
C THR A 89 -15.72 -25.76 -2.50
N GLN A 90 -15.35 -25.44 -3.75
CA GLN A 90 -15.77 -26.18 -4.93
C GLN A 90 -15.28 -27.64 -4.91
N ILE A 91 -14.00 -27.86 -4.59
CA ILE A 91 -13.42 -29.20 -4.47
C ILE A 91 -14.13 -30.00 -3.37
N ALA A 92 -14.36 -29.38 -2.21
CA ALA A 92 -15.04 -30.04 -1.09
C ALA A 92 -16.49 -30.44 -1.43
N ASN A 93 -17.20 -29.63 -2.22
CA ASN A 93 -18.55 -29.96 -2.67
C ASN A 93 -18.56 -31.10 -3.71
N GLN A 94 -17.58 -31.17 -4.60
CA GLN A 94 -17.43 -32.27 -5.56
C GLN A 94 -17.13 -33.62 -4.90
N ILE A 95 -16.40 -33.62 -3.79
CA ILE A 95 -16.10 -34.87 -3.04
C ILE A 95 -17.32 -35.36 -2.24
N ARG A 96 -18.20 -34.44 -1.82
CA ARG A 96 -19.41 -34.76 -1.03
C ARG A 96 -20.62 -35.16 -1.88
N GLY A 97 -20.63 -34.84 -3.17
CA GLY A 97 -21.68 -35.21 -4.13
C GLY A 97 -21.34 -36.51 -4.85
#